data_AF-A0A830C7L4-F1
#
_entry.id   AF-A0A830C7L4-F1
#
_cell.length_a   1.000
_cell.length_b   1.000
_cell.length_c   1.000
_cell.angle_alpha   90.00
_cell.angle_beta   90.00
_cell.angle_gamma   90.00
#
_symmetry.space_group_name_H-M   'P 1'
#
loop_
_entity.id
_entity.type
_entity.pdbx_description
1 polymer ?
#
loop_
_entity_poly.entity_id
_entity_poly.type
_entity_poly.pdbx_seq_one_letter_code
_entity_poly.pdbx_strand_id
1 'polypeptide(L)'
;MVEKARSTAHFRLTILDGKVYVERLRPSIQTRALFTMWGIVQMMRWYPGKLPDLELMFDCDDRPVVQSKNFRHPDSEPPPLFRYCSDWQSLDIVFPDWSFWGWAEINIKPWRSVLREIKEGNEKTKWEDRAPYAYWKGNPNVCPWRADLMKCNVTAHNDWNARLYVQDWVAESQKGYKQSNLGDQCTHRYKIYIEGWAWSAKAIGEAGSGFVHEDMKMEYVYDYMFHLLNEYSKLLNYKPTIPPNAMELCSESMACSADGIWRKFMEESLEKSPSDSVPCTLRPPYEPQELKAFVEEKAKATKEVEAWENGYWAKRNEKH
;
A
#
# COMPACT_ATOMS: atom_id res chain seq x y z
N MET A 1 25.04 7.78 6.48
CA MET A 1 23.73 7.47 7.11
C MET A 1 22.96 6.43 6.30
N VAL A 2 22.72 6.64 4.99
CA VAL A 2 22.01 5.71 4.08
C VAL A 2 22.55 4.27 4.16
N GLU A 3 23.87 4.10 4.19
CA GLU A 3 24.49 2.76 4.25
C GLU A 3 24.09 1.93 5.48
N LYS A 4 23.70 2.56 6.60
CA LYS A 4 23.21 1.84 7.79
C LYS A 4 21.93 1.04 7.49
N ALA A 5 21.14 1.45 6.49
CA ALA A 5 19.93 0.77 6.06
C ALA A 5 20.21 -0.50 5.20
N ARG A 6 21.46 -0.69 4.73
CA ARG A 6 21.83 -1.81 3.83
C ARG A 6 21.57 -3.18 4.44
N SER A 7 21.60 -3.32 5.76
CA SER A 7 21.40 -4.60 6.46
C SER A 7 20.04 -5.24 6.20
N THR A 8 19.01 -4.43 5.93
CA THR A 8 17.65 -4.89 5.64
C THR A 8 17.19 -4.51 4.22
N ALA A 9 17.88 -3.59 3.56
CA ALA A 9 17.52 -3.21 2.21
C ALA A 9 17.63 -4.38 1.21
N HIS A 10 16.65 -4.47 0.33
CA HIS A 10 16.59 -5.40 -0.79
C HIS A 10 17.32 -4.86 -2.01
N PHE A 11 17.24 -3.55 -2.23
CA PHE A 11 17.98 -2.86 -3.26
C PHE A 11 18.35 -1.45 -2.81
N ARG A 12 19.45 -0.94 -3.37
CA ARG A 12 19.82 0.47 -3.36
C ARG A 12 19.46 1.06 -4.72
N LEU A 13 18.78 2.18 -4.73
CA LEU A 13 18.44 2.91 -5.95
C LEU A 13 19.10 4.28 -5.94
N THR A 14 19.67 4.66 -7.07
CA THR A 14 20.32 5.95 -7.28
C THR A 14 19.70 6.60 -8.50
N ILE A 15 19.22 7.83 -8.34
CA ILE A 15 18.83 8.70 -9.43
C ILE A 15 19.97 9.70 -9.62
N LEU A 16 20.55 9.72 -10.82
CA LEU A 16 21.67 10.61 -11.15
C LEU A 16 21.49 11.11 -12.58
N ASP A 17 21.51 12.43 -12.77
CA ASP A 17 21.37 13.08 -14.08
C ASP A 17 20.12 12.59 -14.85
N GLY A 18 19.01 12.40 -14.14
CA GLY A 18 17.72 11.95 -14.70
C GLY A 18 17.64 10.46 -15.06
N LYS A 19 18.66 9.67 -14.70
CA LYS A 19 18.71 8.22 -14.94
C LYS A 19 18.59 7.43 -13.65
N VAL A 20 18.05 6.22 -13.72
CA VAL A 20 17.85 5.32 -12.58
C VAL A 20 18.88 4.21 -12.61
N TYR A 21 19.58 4.01 -11.51
CA TYR A 21 20.56 2.94 -11.30
C TYR A 21 20.16 2.12 -10.09
N VAL A 22 20.27 0.79 -10.17
CA VAL A 22 19.93 -0.10 -9.05
C VAL A 22 21.02 -1.11 -8.77
N GLU A 23 21.48 -1.14 -7.53
CA GLU A 23 22.29 -2.23 -6.96
C GLU A 23 21.35 -3.17 -6.20
N ARG A 24 21.25 -4.43 -6.65
CA ARG A 24 20.49 -5.47 -5.94
C ARG A 24 21.34 -6.01 -4.78
N LEU A 25 20.78 -5.97 -3.58
CA LEU A 25 21.49 -6.33 -2.35
C LEU A 25 21.14 -7.74 -1.88
N ARG A 26 19.85 -8.08 -1.93
CA ARG A 26 19.33 -9.41 -1.58
C ARG A 26 18.01 -9.71 -2.30
N PRO A 27 17.63 -10.99 -2.42
CA PRO A 27 16.36 -11.37 -3.06
C PRO A 27 15.15 -10.81 -2.30
N SER A 28 14.16 -10.31 -3.03
CA SER A 28 12.85 -9.91 -2.49
C SER A 28 11.86 -11.06 -2.57
N ILE A 29 10.87 -11.05 -1.70
CA ILE A 29 9.64 -11.84 -1.88
C ILE A 29 9.07 -11.48 -3.26
N GLN A 30 8.84 -12.48 -4.11
CA GLN A 30 8.10 -12.34 -5.37
C GLN A 30 8.62 -11.17 -6.26
N THR A 31 7.76 -10.62 -7.12
CA THR A 31 8.05 -9.50 -8.01
C THR A 31 7.97 -8.13 -7.33
N ARG A 32 7.91 -8.06 -5.99
CA ARG A 32 7.70 -6.79 -5.26
C ARG A 32 8.77 -5.76 -5.58
N ALA A 33 10.05 -6.13 -5.44
CA ALA A 33 11.15 -5.23 -5.79
C ALA A 33 11.10 -4.83 -7.27
N LEU A 34 10.76 -5.76 -8.17
CA LEU A 34 10.70 -5.51 -9.60
C LEU A 34 9.64 -4.44 -9.94
N PHE A 35 8.42 -4.58 -9.42
CA PHE A 35 7.34 -3.63 -9.70
C PHE A 35 7.48 -2.31 -8.93
N THR A 36 8.17 -2.28 -7.79
CA THR A 36 8.58 -1.03 -7.13
C THR A 36 9.60 -0.25 -7.96
N MET A 37 10.63 -0.94 -8.48
CA MET A 37 11.59 -0.34 -9.41
C MET A 37 10.89 0.14 -10.68
N TRP A 38 9.96 -0.66 -11.22
CA TRP A 38 9.16 -0.29 -12.39
C TRP A 38 8.36 0.98 -12.13
N GLY A 39 7.70 1.07 -10.98
CA GLY A 39 6.94 2.25 -10.60
C GLY A 39 7.76 3.53 -10.53
N ILE A 40 8.98 3.45 -9.98
CA ILE A 40 9.93 4.57 -9.96
C ILE A 40 10.32 4.96 -11.39
N VAL A 41 10.61 3.98 -12.26
CA VAL A 41 10.90 4.25 -13.68
C VAL A 41 9.70 4.90 -14.39
N GLN A 42 8.47 4.48 -14.10
CA GLN A 42 7.27 5.10 -14.67
C GLN A 42 7.07 6.53 -14.18
N MET A 43 7.31 6.80 -12.89
CA MET A 43 7.30 8.16 -12.35
C MET A 43 8.36 9.04 -13.03
N MET A 44 9.56 8.51 -13.30
CA MET A 44 10.60 9.24 -14.03
C MET A 44 10.19 9.56 -15.48
N ARG A 45 9.37 8.72 -16.12
CA ARG A 45 8.76 9.01 -17.44
C ARG A 45 7.64 10.04 -17.35
N TRP A 46 6.87 9.98 -16.27
CA TRP A 46 5.78 10.92 -15.98
C TRP A 46 6.31 12.33 -15.70
N TYR A 47 7.42 12.45 -14.97
CA TYR A 47 8.09 13.70 -14.61
C TYR A 47 9.56 13.76 -15.09
N PRO A 48 9.79 13.78 -16.42
CA PRO A 48 11.14 13.68 -16.98
C PRO A 48 12.01 14.87 -16.59
N GLY A 49 13.18 14.57 -16.00
CA GLY A 49 14.18 15.58 -15.62
C GLY A 49 13.76 16.51 -14.48
N LYS A 50 12.69 16.18 -13.73
CA LYS A 50 12.19 17.02 -12.64
C LYS A 50 12.71 16.63 -11.26
N LEU A 51 13.11 15.37 -11.08
CA LEU A 51 13.63 14.89 -9.81
C LEU A 51 15.13 15.21 -9.66
N PRO A 52 15.55 15.72 -8.49
CA PRO A 52 16.96 15.90 -8.19
C PRO A 52 17.72 14.57 -8.09
N ASP A 53 19.05 14.66 -8.12
CA ASP A 53 19.92 13.55 -7.80
C ASP A 53 19.65 13.07 -6.37
N LEU A 54 19.44 11.77 -6.19
CA LEU A 54 19.22 11.17 -4.88
C LEU A 54 19.66 9.71 -4.85
N GLU A 55 19.80 9.17 -3.64
CA GLU A 55 19.88 7.73 -3.45
C GLU A 55 19.10 7.26 -2.24
N LEU A 56 18.55 6.05 -2.33
CA LEU A 56 17.72 5.46 -1.30
C LEU A 56 17.99 3.97 -1.12
N MET A 57 17.63 3.49 0.05
CA MET A 57 17.63 2.08 0.43
C MET A 57 16.18 1.63 0.60
N PHE A 58 15.81 0.52 -0.04
CA PHE A 58 14.44 0.06 -0.05
C PHE A 58 14.32 -1.37 0.50
N ASP A 59 13.44 -1.58 1.46
CA ASP A 59 13.11 -2.91 1.97
C ASP A 59 11.69 -3.32 1.54
N CYS A 60 11.62 -4.46 0.83
CA CYS A 60 10.41 -4.98 0.21
C CYS A 60 9.57 -5.93 1.10
N ASP A 61 9.97 -6.15 2.35
CA ASP A 61 9.20 -7.01 3.26
C ASP A 61 8.02 -6.27 3.90
N ASP A 62 7.10 -7.05 4.48
CA ASP A 62 5.83 -6.55 4.98
C ASP A 62 5.93 -5.69 6.25
N ARG A 63 6.86 -5.99 7.18
CA ARG A 63 6.87 -5.35 8.52
C ARG A 63 7.92 -4.24 8.63
N PRO A 64 7.61 -3.14 9.34
CA PRO A 64 8.61 -2.11 9.60
C PRO A 64 9.74 -2.63 10.49
N VAL A 65 10.94 -2.04 10.35
CA VAL A 65 12.14 -2.53 11.04
C VAL A 65 12.92 -1.42 11.77
N VAL A 66 12.67 -0.15 11.46
CA VAL A 66 13.36 0.97 12.10
C VAL A 66 12.59 1.40 13.34
N GLN A 67 12.77 0.68 14.45
CA GLN A 67 12.04 0.94 15.69
C GLN A 67 12.50 2.25 16.35
N SER A 68 11.57 3.20 16.52
CA SER A 68 11.79 4.52 17.13
C SER A 68 12.45 4.45 18.51
N LYS A 69 12.15 3.40 19.29
CA LYS A 69 12.72 3.20 20.63
C LYS A 69 14.24 3.06 20.64
N ASN A 70 14.85 2.66 19.53
CA ASN A 70 16.29 2.49 19.38
C ASN A 70 16.99 3.83 19.07
N PHE A 71 16.24 4.89 18.75
CA PHE A 71 16.75 6.18 18.28
C PHE A 71 16.36 7.34 19.19
N ARG A 72 16.27 7.09 20.51
CA ARG A 72 15.87 8.08 21.51
C ARG A 72 17.01 8.99 21.98
N HIS A 73 18.26 8.63 21.68
CA HIS A 73 19.43 9.39 22.09
C HIS A 73 19.87 10.37 20.99
N PRO A 74 20.46 11.52 21.35
CA PRO A 74 20.94 12.50 20.37
C PRO A 74 21.91 11.93 19.32
N ASP A 75 22.75 10.96 19.72
CA ASP A 75 23.75 10.33 18.83
C ASP A 75 23.20 9.13 18.03
N SER A 76 21.93 8.76 18.27
CA SER A 76 21.27 7.64 17.57
C SER A 76 20.45 8.14 16.40
N GLU A 77 21.10 8.30 15.25
CA GLU A 77 20.43 8.68 14.01
C GLU A 77 19.77 7.47 13.33
N PRO A 78 18.45 7.51 13.05
CA PRO A 78 17.78 6.44 12.34
C PRO A 78 18.25 6.34 10.88
N PRO A 79 18.46 5.12 10.35
CA PRO A 79 18.75 4.95 8.94
C PRO A 79 17.51 5.31 8.08
N PRO A 80 17.66 6.10 7.01
CA PRO A 80 16.56 6.33 6.07
C PRO A 80 16.29 5.05 5.28
N LEU A 81 15.18 4.38 5.57
CA LEU A 81 14.78 3.15 4.91
C LEU A 81 13.36 3.29 4.35
N PHE A 82 13.23 3.11 3.04
CA PHE A 82 11.94 3.13 2.36
C PHE A 82 11.25 1.76 2.44
N ARG A 83 9.95 1.77 2.69
CA ARG A 83 9.11 0.56 2.83
C ARG A 83 7.68 0.82 2.42
N TYR A 84 6.91 -0.25 2.31
CA TYR A 84 5.48 -0.20 2.00
C TYR A 84 4.59 0.14 3.19
N CYS A 85 5.11 0.04 4.42
CA CYS A 85 4.35 0.37 5.61
C CYS A 85 5.23 0.81 6.78
N SER A 86 4.59 1.47 7.72
CA SER A 86 5.14 1.91 8.99
C SER A 86 4.01 1.95 10.03
N ASP A 87 4.37 2.14 11.29
CA ASP A 87 3.44 2.30 12.40
C ASP A 87 3.94 3.38 13.36
N TRP A 88 3.16 3.67 14.40
CA TRP A 88 3.50 4.70 15.39
C TRP A 88 4.77 4.40 16.21
N GLN A 89 5.30 3.18 16.15
CA GLN A 89 6.53 2.77 16.82
C GLN A 89 7.74 2.75 15.89
N SER A 90 7.55 3.02 14.60
CA SER A 90 8.54 2.81 13.55
C SER A 90 8.83 4.10 12.78
N LEU A 91 10.03 4.18 12.21
CA LEU A 91 10.56 5.36 11.50
C LEU A 91 10.81 5.09 10.01
N ASP A 92 10.34 3.95 9.51
CA ASP A 92 10.43 3.59 8.10
C ASP A 92 9.65 4.60 7.24
N ILE A 93 10.24 4.99 6.10
CA ILE A 93 9.68 5.98 5.17
C ILE A 93 8.68 5.27 4.25
N VAL A 94 7.40 5.63 4.34
CA VAL A 94 6.33 4.94 3.60
C VAL A 94 6.33 5.36 2.13
N PHE A 95 6.36 4.37 1.26
CA PHE A 95 6.33 4.48 -0.19
C PHE A 95 5.14 3.68 -0.76
N PRO A 96 4.51 4.09 -1.87
CA PRO A 96 3.44 3.32 -2.49
C PRO A 96 3.92 1.91 -2.85
N ASP A 97 3.10 0.90 -2.58
CA ASP A 97 3.52 -0.47 -2.79
C ASP A 97 3.47 -0.90 -4.26
N TRP A 98 4.18 -1.99 -4.54
CA TRP A 98 4.34 -2.51 -5.89
C TRP A 98 3.00 -2.82 -6.59
N SER A 99 1.93 -3.11 -5.82
CA SER A 99 0.63 -3.50 -6.38
C SER A 99 -0.05 -2.40 -7.19
N PHE A 100 0.38 -1.12 -7.05
CA PHE A 100 -0.08 -0.04 -7.92
C PHE A 100 0.25 -0.29 -9.41
N TRP A 101 1.37 -0.96 -9.70
CA TRP A 101 1.76 -1.33 -11.06
C TRP A 101 1.51 -2.81 -11.39
N GLY A 102 1.05 -3.57 -10.41
CA GLY A 102 0.61 -4.95 -10.56
C GLY A 102 1.29 -5.92 -9.61
N TRP A 103 0.63 -7.04 -9.37
CA TRP A 103 1.14 -8.15 -8.58
C TRP A 103 0.78 -9.45 -9.29
N ALA A 104 1.72 -9.89 -10.12
CA ALA A 104 1.56 -11.00 -11.04
C ALA A 104 1.24 -12.33 -10.36
N GLU A 105 1.91 -12.63 -9.26
CA GLU A 105 1.81 -13.91 -8.55
C GLU A 105 0.42 -14.20 -8.02
N ILE A 106 -0.37 -13.15 -7.77
CA ILE A 106 -1.77 -13.25 -7.34
C ILE A 106 -2.76 -12.59 -8.32
N ASN A 107 -2.30 -12.29 -9.54
CA ASN A 107 -3.10 -11.74 -10.63
C ASN A 107 -3.85 -10.44 -10.27
N ILE A 108 -3.25 -9.58 -9.44
CA ILE A 108 -3.75 -8.21 -9.24
C ILE A 108 -3.19 -7.35 -10.36
N LYS A 109 -4.08 -6.83 -11.21
CA LYS A 109 -3.75 -5.96 -12.33
C LYS A 109 -3.22 -4.61 -11.87
N PRO A 110 -2.58 -3.83 -12.74
CA PRO A 110 -2.25 -2.44 -12.45
C PRO A 110 -3.44 -1.62 -11.99
N TRP A 111 -3.18 -0.64 -11.14
CA TRP A 111 -4.22 0.09 -10.41
C TRP A 111 -5.21 0.82 -11.30
N ARG A 112 -4.78 1.39 -12.43
CA ARG A 112 -5.71 2.01 -13.41
C ARG A 112 -6.76 1.00 -13.90
N SER A 113 -6.35 -0.23 -14.19
CA SER A 113 -7.25 -1.31 -14.61
C SER A 113 -8.17 -1.75 -13.47
N VAL A 114 -7.61 -1.93 -12.26
CA VAL A 114 -8.39 -2.31 -11.06
C VAL A 114 -9.44 -1.25 -10.73
N LEU A 115 -9.07 0.03 -10.76
CA LEU A 115 -9.96 1.14 -10.43
C LEU A 115 -11.15 1.22 -11.40
N ARG A 116 -10.90 0.99 -12.69
CA ARG A 116 -11.96 0.88 -13.70
C ARG A 116 -12.87 -0.31 -13.42
N GLU A 117 -12.31 -1.48 -13.14
CA GLU A 117 -13.09 -2.70 -12.85
C GLU A 117 -13.92 -2.56 -11.57
N ILE A 118 -13.41 -1.86 -10.54
CA ILE A 118 -14.17 -1.53 -9.34
C ILE A 118 -15.35 -0.61 -9.67
N LYS A 119 -15.12 0.41 -10.50
CA LYS A 119 -16.18 1.33 -10.93
C LYS A 119 -17.28 0.59 -11.69
N GLU A 120 -16.91 -0.17 -12.72
CA GLU A 120 -17.84 -0.99 -13.52
C GLU A 120 -18.58 -2.00 -12.63
N GLY A 121 -17.86 -2.63 -11.71
CA GLY A 121 -18.41 -3.56 -10.72
C GLY A 121 -19.43 -2.92 -9.77
N ASN A 122 -19.19 -1.67 -9.36
CA ASN A 122 -20.08 -0.91 -8.50
C ASN A 122 -21.40 -0.54 -9.22
N GLU A 123 -21.36 -0.34 -10.54
CA GLU A 123 -22.53 -0.03 -11.38
C GLU A 123 -23.43 -1.26 -11.64
N LYS A 124 -22.93 -2.50 -11.47
CA LYS A 124 -23.69 -3.73 -11.70
C LYS A 124 -24.90 -3.90 -10.78
N THR A 125 -24.87 -3.33 -9.57
CA THR A 125 -25.93 -3.52 -8.57
C THR A 125 -26.09 -2.26 -7.73
N LYS A 126 -27.32 -1.72 -7.72
CA LYS A 126 -27.67 -0.55 -6.90
C LYS A 126 -27.48 -0.86 -5.43
N TRP A 127 -27.17 0.17 -4.64
CA TRP A 127 -26.88 0.02 -3.21
C TRP A 127 -28.02 -0.69 -2.45
N GLU A 128 -29.27 -0.26 -2.67
CA GLU A 128 -30.47 -0.86 -2.08
C GLU A 128 -30.64 -2.35 -2.42
N ASP A 129 -30.15 -2.81 -3.55
CA ASP A 129 -30.26 -4.21 -3.98
C ASP A 129 -29.12 -5.10 -3.47
N ARG A 130 -28.07 -4.52 -2.87
CA ARG A 130 -26.94 -5.29 -2.30
C ARG A 130 -27.35 -6.03 -1.04
N ALA A 131 -26.69 -7.16 -0.81
CA ALA A 131 -26.90 -7.96 0.39
C ALA A 131 -26.64 -7.12 1.67
N PRO A 132 -27.60 -7.03 2.61
CA PRO A 132 -27.53 -6.12 3.76
C PRO A 132 -26.68 -6.68 4.91
N TYR A 133 -25.58 -7.37 4.59
CA TYR A 133 -24.71 -8.04 5.56
C TYR A 133 -23.29 -7.49 5.52
N ALA A 134 -22.61 -7.57 6.67
CA ALA A 134 -21.19 -7.34 6.76
C ALA A 134 -20.42 -8.48 6.11
N TYR A 135 -19.55 -8.18 5.16
CA TYR A 135 -18.86 -9.17 4.35
C TYR A 135 -17.35 -9.06 4.48
N TRP A 136 -16.73 -10.23 4.67
CA TRP A 136 -15.29 -10.42 4.58
C TRP A 136 -14.96 -11.76 3.92
N LYS A 137 -13.97 -11.74 3.03
CA LYS A 137 -13.35 -12.94 2.49
C LYS A 137 -11.85 -12.76 2.55
N GLY A 138 -11.14 -13.66 3.22
CA GLY A 138 -9.70 -13.53 3.40
C GLY A 138 -9.09 -14.72 4.13
N ASN A 139 -7.76 -14.75 4.26
CA ASN A 139 -7.07 -15.80 4.99
C ASN A 139 -7.05 -15.48 6.50
N PRO A 140 -7.73 -16.26 7.35
CA PRO A 140 -7.77 -16.03 8.79
C PRO A 140 -6.50 -16.45 9.52
N ASN A 141 -5.65 -17.28 8.89
CA ASN A 141 -4.50 -17.89 9.55
C ASN A 141 -3.26 -16.97 9.60
N VAL A 142 -3.35 -15.75 9.06
CA VAL A 142 -2.20 -14.83 8.99
C VAL A 142 -1.98 -14.03 10.27
N CYS A 143 -2.99 -13.90 11.14
CA CYS A 143 -2.89 -13.18 12.41
C CYS A 143 -4.04 -13.53 13.36
N PRO A 144 -3.86 -13.40 14.69
CA PRO A 144 -4.87 -13.79 15.68
C PRO A 144 -6.21 -13.07 15.53
N TRP A 145 -6.22 -11.77 15.25
CA TRP A 145 -7.46 -10.99 15.16
C TRP A 145 -8.32 -11.36 13.95
N ARG A 146 -7.74 -11.84 12.84
CA ARG A 146 -8.53 -12.41 11.74
C ARG A 146 -9.12 -13.78 12.08
N ALA A 147 -8.41 -14.59 12.87
CA ALA A 147 -8.97 -15.82 13.41
C ALA A 147 -10.12 -15.52 14.39
N ASP A 148 -9.98 -14.48 15.21
CA ASP A 148 -11.05 -14.03 16.10
C ASP A 148 -12.26 -13.48 15.35
N LEU A 149 -12.04 -12.74 14.25
CA LEU A 149 -13.13 -12.27 13.38
C LEU A 149 -14.01 -13.45 12.93
N MET A 150 -13.44 -14.62 12.63
CA MET A 150 -14.20 -15.80 12.21
C MET A 150 -15.17 -16.33 13.27
N LYS A 151 -15.00 -15.98 14.56
CA LYS A 151 -15.95 -16.32 15.64
C LYS A 151 -17.29 -15.57 15.50
N CYS A 152 -17.33 -14.49 14.73
CA CYS A 152 -18.53 -13.74 14.41
C CYS A 152 -19.33 -14.34 13.25
N ASN A 153 -18.89 -15.47 12.68
CA ASN A 153 -19.64 -16.12 11.60
C ASN A 153 -20.98 -16.68 12.11
N VAL A 154 -21.92 -16.88 11.19
CA VAL A 154 -23.25 -17.41 11.52
C VAL A 154 -23.13 -18.81 12.15
N THR A 155 -23.88 -19.02 13.23
CA THR A 155 -24.01 -20.31 13.93
C THR A 155 -25.48 -20.66 14.09
N ALA A 156 -25.80 -21.88 14.54
CA ALA A 156 -27.19 -22.28 14.82
C ALA A 156 -27.88 -21.40 15.89
N HIS A 157 -27.10 -20.72 16.74
CA HIS A 157 -27.62 -19.95 17.88
C HIS A 157 -27.44 -18.43 17.74
N ASN A 158 -26.51 -17.98 16.91
CA ASN A 158 -26.19 -16.56 16.75
C ASN A 158 -25.97 -16.20 15.28
N ASP A 159 -26.67 -15.17 14.81
CA ASP A 159 -26.37 -14.48 13.55
C ASP A 159 -26.04 -13.00 13.83
N TRP A 160 -24.81 -12.61 13.53
CA TRP A 160 -24.30 -11.26 13.71
C TRP A 160 -24.52 -10.36 12.49
N ASN A 161 -25.31 -10.82 11.51
CA ASN A 161 -25.42 -10.23 10.18
C ASN A 161 -24.07 -10.13 9.45
N ALA A 162 -23.12 -11.00 9.81
CA ALA A 162 -21.81 -11.12 9.19
C ALA A 162 -21.74 -12.37 8.31
N ARG A 163 -21.09 -12.25 7.15
CA ARG A 163 -20.86 -13.31 6.17
C ARG A 163 -19.36 -13.37 5.92
N LEU A 164 -18.71 -14.30 6.62
CA LEU A 164 -17.26 -14.42 6.68
C LEU A 164 -16.83 -15.70 5.98
N TYR A 165 -15.92 -15.57 5.02
CA TYR A 165 -15.48 -16.67 4.16
C TYR A 165 -13.97 -16.81 4.19
N VAL A 166 -13.49 -18.06 4.29
CA VAL A 166 -12.06 -18.36 4.21
C VAL A 166 -11.60 -18.27 2.77
N GLN A 167 -10.56 -17.47 2.53
CA GLN A 167 -9.83 -17.45 1.26
C GLN A 167 -8.67 -18.44 1.33
N ASP A 168 -8.81 -19.56 0.63
CA ASP A 168 -7.74 -20.53 0.44
C ASP A 168 -6.87 -20.11 -0.74
N TRP A 169 -5.69 -19.56 -0.45
CA TRP A 169 -4.75 -19.10 -1.47
C TRP A 169 -4.17 -20.23 -2.32
N VAL A 170 -4.02 -21.43 -1.76
CA VAL A 170 -3.54 -22.60 -2.51
C VAL A 170 -4.58 -22.96 -3.57
N ALA A 171 -5.85 -23.07 -3.18
CA ALA A 171 -6.93 -23.35 -4.11
C ALA A 171 -7.14 -22.23 -5.16
N GLU A 172 -7.02 -20.95 -4.79
CA GLU A 172 -7.12 -19.84 -5.75
C GLU A 172 -5.98 -19.83 -6.77
N SER A 173 -4.76 -20.13 -6.34
CA SER A 173 -3.59 -20.17 -7.23
C SER A 173 -3.80 -21.17 -8.37
N GLN A 174 -4.41 -22.33 -8.08
CA GLN A 174 -4.75 -23.35 -9.07
C GLN A 174 -5.84 -22.90 -10.06
N LYS A 175 -6.66 -21.93 -9.66
CA LYS A 175 -7.76 -21.37 -10.48
C LYS A 175 -7.42 -20.03 -11.12
N GLY A 176 -6.19 -19.54 -10.94
CA GLY A 176 -5.74 -18.24 -11.45
C GLY A 176 -6.42 -17.04 -10.80
N TYR A 177 -6.84 -17.16 -9.54
CA TYR A 177 -7.43 -16.10 -8.73
C TYR A 177 -8.72 -15.47 -9.31
N LYS A 178 -9.41 -16.19 -10.19
CA LYS A 178 -10.63 -15.70 -10.87
C LYS A 178 -11.75 -15.30 -9.90
N GLN A 179 -11.78 -15.84 -8.68
CA GLN A 179 -12.79 -15.52 -7.66
C GLN A 179 -12.33 -14.44 -6.67
N SER A 180 -11.17 -13.82 -6.93
CA SER A 180 -10.55 -12.82 -6.07
C SER A 180 -10.50 -11.44 -6.73
N ASN A 181 -11.10 -11.26 -7.91
CA ASN A 181 -11.18 -9.95 -8.57
C ASN A 181 -11.94 -8.96 -7.69
N LEU A 182 -11.33 -7.81 -7.40
CA LEU A 182 -11.91 -6.75 -6.56
C LEU A 182 -13.17 -6.14 -7.17
N GLY A 183 -13.25 -6.01 -8.50
CA GLY A 183 -14.42 -5.45 -9.20
C GLY A 183 -15.69 -6.29 -9.03
N ASP A 184 -15.56 -7.60 -8.83
CA ASP A 184 -16.71 -8.49 -8.61
C ASP A 184 -17.15 -8.54 -7.14
N GLN A 185 -16.50 -7.78 -6.25
CA GLN A 185 -16.81 -7.82 -4.82
C GLN A 185 -17.89 -6.81 -4.40
N CYS A 186 -18.44 -5.98 -5.29
CA CYS A 186 -19.45 -4.96 -4.97
C CYS A 186 -20.87 -5.52 -4.72
N THR A 187 -20.99 -6.67 -4.03
CA THR A 187 -22.24 -7.44 -3.83
C THR A 187 -22.91 -7.23 -2.47
N HIS A 188 -22.22 -6.63 -1.51
CA HIS A 188 -22.68 -6.45 -0.13
C HIS A 188 -22.59 -4.98 0.27
N ARG A 189 -23.52 -4.53 1.13
CA ARG A 189 -23.54 -3.16 1.63
C ARG A 189 -22.34 -2.86 2.53
N TYR A 190 -22.02 -3.76 3.44
CA TYR A 190 -20.99 -3.50 4.44
C TYR A 190 -19.76 -4.37 4.19
N LYS A 191 -18.59 -3.74 4.08
CA LYS A 191 -17.33 -4.39 3.77
C LYS A 191 -16.38 -4.25 4.95
N ILE A 192 -16.05 -5.36 5.62
CA ILE A 192 -15.14 -5.38 6.78
C ILE A 192 -13.67 -5.25 6.34
N TYR A 193 -13.00 -4.17 6.69
CA TYR A 193 -11.54 -4.10 6.59
C TYR A 193 -10.90 -4.68 7.86
N ILE A 194 -9.83 -5.45 7.71
CA ILE A 194 -9.06 -5.95 8.85
C ILE A 194 -7.61 -6.19 8.42
N GLU A 195 -6.67 -5.71 9.24
CA GLU A 195 -5.23 -5.85 8.99
C GLU A 195 -4.81 -7.32 8.94
N GLY A 196 -3.71 -7.60 8.23
CA GLY A 196 -3.17 -8.93 8.01
C GLY A 196 -1.82 -9.11 8.70
N TRP A 197 -0.84 -9.63 7.96
CA TRP A 197 0.53 -9.75 8.45
C TRP A 197 1.22 -8.38 8.69
N ALA A 198 0.81 -7.41 7.88
CA ALA A 198 0.97 -5.96 8.05
C ALA A 198 -0.36 -5.30 7.61
N TRP A 199 -0.31 -4.16 6.92
CA TRP A 199 -1.50 -3.57 6.32
C TRP A 199 -2.08 -4.45 5.20
N SER A 200 -3.38 -4.27 4.91
CA SER A 200 -4.09 -4.91 3.80
C SER A 200 -4.64 -3.84 2.86
N ALA A 201 -4.74 -4.11 1.56
CA ALA A 201 -5.49 -3.26 0.64
C ALA A 201 -6.98 -3.63 0.67
N LYS A 202 -7.89 -2.64 0.72
CA LYS A 202 -9.33 -2.86 0.53
C LYS A 202 -10.05 -1.61 0.03
N ALA A 203 -11.04 -1.80 -0.85
CA ALA A 203 -12.00 -0.76 -1.24
C ALA A 203 -13.08 -0.54 -0.15
N ILE A 204 -13.33 0.74 0.16
CA ILE A 204 -14.30 1.20 1.17
C ILE A 204 -15.58 1.68 0.46
N GLY A 205 -16.75 1.65 1.13
CA GLY A 205 -18.08 1.99 0.58
C GLY A 205 -18.22 3.43 0.06
N GLU A 206 -19.40 3.85 -0.42
CA GLU A 206 -19.61 5.00 -1.32
C GLU A 206 -18.73 6.25 -1.13
N ALA A 207 -18.65 6.86 0.07
CA ALA A 207 -17.75 8.00 0.30
C ALA A 207 -16.26 7.62 0.21
N GLY A 208 -15.89 6.44 0.72
CA GLY A 208 -14.57 5.86 0.53
C GLY A 208 -14.33 5.38 -0.91
N SER A 209 -15.37 4.97 -1.65
CA SER A 209 -15.28 4.66 -3.08
C SER A 209 -15.04 5.93 -3.89
N GLY A 210 -15.71 7.04 -3.55
CA GLY A 210 -15.46 8.37 -4.11
C GLY A 210 -14.01 8.77 -3.93
N PHE A 211 -13.50 8.74 -2.69
CA PHE A 211 -12.08 9.00 -2.40
C PHE A 211 -11.14 8.07 -3.18
N VAL A 212 -11.42 6.77 -3.23
CA VAL A 212 -10.59 5.80 -3.98
C VAL A 212 -10.60 6.12 -5.49
N HIS A 213 -11.74 6.51 -6.05
CA HIS A 213 -11.87 6.83 -7.47
C HIS A 213 -11.30 8.20 -7.85
N GLU A 214 -11.41 9.18 -6.95
CA GLU A 214 -11.07 10.56 -7.23
C GLU A 214 -9.66 10.89 -6.78
N ASP A 215 -9.27 10.47 -5.58
CA ASP A 215 -8.07 10.89 -4.86
C ASP A 215 -6.98 9.80 -4.77
N MET A 216 -7.30 8.54 -5.05
CA MET A 216 -6.28 7.47 -5.19
C MET A 216 -5.99 7.13 -6.66
N LYS A 217 -5.91 8.12 -7.56
CA LYS A 217 -5.51 7.87 -8.95
C LYS A 217 -3.99 7.74 -9.08
N MET A 218 -3.53 7.09 -10.16
CA MET A 218 -2.09 6.93 -10.39
C MET A 218 -1.36 8.28 -10.50
N GLU A 219 -2.02 9.32 -10.99
CA GLU A 219 -1.52 10.69 -11.02
C GLU A 219 -1.11 11.17 -9.62
N TYR A 220 -1.98 10.95 -8.62
CA TYR A 220 -1.69 11.33 -7.24
C TYR A 220 -0.70 10.39 -6.55
N VAL A 221 -0.62 9.12 -6.97
CA VAL A 221 0.45 8.21 -6.54
C VAL A 221 1.81 8.74 -7.02
N TYR A 222 1.91 9.15 -8.29
CA TYR A 222 3.14 9.75 -8.82
C TYR A 222 3.45 11.10 -8.18
N ASP A 223 2.46 11.93 -7.89
CA ASP A 223 2.65 13.17 -7.14
C ASP A 223 3.23 12.89 -5.75
N TYR A 224 2.65 11.94 -5.01
CA TYR A 224 3.15 11.56 -3.70
C TYR A 224 4.60 11.08 -3.78
N MET A 225 4.92 10.18 -4.73
CA MET A 225 6.30 9.71 -4.95
C MET A 225 7.23 10.86 -5.29
N PHE A 226 6.83 11.74 -6.19
CA PHE A 226 7.62 12.89 -6.62
C PHE A 226 7.95 13.81 -5.43
N HIS A 227 6.93 14.20 -4.66
CA HIS A 227 7.14 15.07 -3.49
C HIS A 227 7.99 14.41 -2.42
N LEU A 228 7.72 13.15 -2.11
CA LEU A 228 8.48 12.39 -1.12
C LEU A 228 9.97 12.34 -1.50
N LEU A 229 10.26 11.96 -2.74
CA LEU A 229 11.64 11.84 -3.22
C LEU A 229 12.32 13.21 -3.38
N ASN A 230 11.58 14.23 -3.82
CA ASN A 230 12.10 15.60 -3.93
C ASN A 230 12.47 16.17 -2.56
N GLU A 231 11.62 16.07 -1.54
CA GLU A 231 11.95 16.53 -0.20
C GLU A 231 13.04 15.69 0.45
N TYR A 232 13.00 14.36 0.28
CA TYR A 232 14.07 13.47 0.75
C TYR A 232 15.43 13.82 0.14
N SER A 233 15.50 14.16 -1.15
CA SER A 233 16.76 14.52 -1.82
C SER A 233 17.47 15.72 -1.16
N LYS A 234 16.70 16.67 -0.61
CA LYS A 234 17.23 17.87 0.08
C LYS A 234 17.91 17.55 1.41
N LEU A 235 17.60 16.38 1.98
CA LEU A 235 18.20 15.91 3.23
C LEU A 235 19.57 15.27 3.01
N LEU A 236 19.93 14.92 1.76
CA LEU A 236 21.24 14.38 1.43
C LEU A 236 22.27 15.51 1.50
N ASN A 237 23.28 15.34 2.35
CA ASN A 237 24.39 16.29 2.52
C ASN A 237 25.60 15.95 1.64
N TYR A 238 25.41 15.15 0.59
CA TYR A 238 26.44 14.72 -0.33
C TYR A 238 25.83 14.42 -1.71
N LYS A 239 26.66 14.43 -2.76
CA LYS A 239 26.22 14.02 -4.10
C LYS A 239 26.26 12.49 -4.23
N PRO A 240 25.15 11.83 -4.60
CA PRO A 240 25.15 10.38 -4.83
C PRO A 240 26.14 9.97 -5.92
N THR A 241 26.66 8.75 -5.80
CA THR A 241 27.50 8.12 -6.82
C THR A 241 26.91 6.79 -7.24
N ILE A 242 27.17 6.36 -8.48
CA ILE A 242 26.69 5.07 -9.00
C ILE A 242 27.49 3.95 -8.30
N PRO A 243 26.83 3.01 -7.60
CA PRO A 243 27.51 1.86 -7.02
C PRO A 243 28.17 0.98 -8.09
N PRO A 244 29.34 0.35 -7.81
CA PRO A 244 30.06 -0.45 -8.81
C PRO A 244 29.25 -1.58 -9.46
N ASN A 245 28.30 -2.16 -8.73
CA ASN A 245 27.45 -3.27 -9.19
C ASN A 245 26.05 -2.81 -9.60
N ALA A 246 25.82 -1.50 -9.75
CA ALA A 246 24.52 -0.99 -10.13
C ALA A 246 24.28 -1.13 -11.64
N MET A 247 23.04 -1.44 -11.99
CA MET A 247 22.57 -1.52 -13.38
C MET A 247 21.68 -0.32 -13.68
N GLU A 248 21.85 0.30 -14.85
CA GLU A 248 20.92 1.32 -15.36
C GLU A 248 19.58 0.66 -15.71
N LEU A 249 18.49 1.25 -15.22
CA LEU A 249 17.12 0.81 -15.50
C LEU A 249 16.41 1.82 -16.40
N CYS A 250 15.71 1.30 -17.40
CA CYS A 250 14.70 2.01 -18.17
C CYS A 250 13.51 1.07 -18.42
N SER A 251 12.38 1.61 -18.88
CA SER A 251 11.19 0.80 -19.12
C SER A 251 11.46 -0.31 -20.14
N GLU A 252 12.23 0.00 -21.17
CA GLU A 252 12.57 -0.92 -22.23
C GLU A 252 13.45 -2.07 -21.71
N SER A 253 14.49 -1.79 -20.92
CA SER A 253 15.38 -2.83 -20.38
C SER A 253 14.67 -3.76 -19.39
N MET A 254 13.74 -3.20 -18.60
CA MET A 254 12.93 -3.98 -17.66
C MET A 254 11.88 -4.84 -18.36
N ALA A 255 11.12 -4.27 -19.31
CA ALA A 255 10.04 -4.97 -20.00
C ALA A 255 10.55 -6.03 -20.98
N CYS A 256 11.69 -5.81 -21.64
CA CYS A 256 12.30 -6.79 -22.54
C CYS A 256 12.72 -8.08 -21.82
N SER A 257 13.05 -7.99 -20.53
CA SER A 257 13.45 -9.14 -19.70
C SER A 257 12.26 -9.83 -19.02
N ALA A 258 11.05 -9.29 -19.19
CA ALA A 258 9.83 -9.82 -18.60
C ALA A 258 9.04 -10.64 -19.61
N ASP A 259 8.36 -11.68 -19.12
CA ASP A 259 7.54 -12.57 -19.93
C ASP A 259 6.14 -12.77 -19.32
N GLY A 260 5.22 -13.27 -20.15
CA GLY A 260 3.87 -13.66 -19.73
C GLY A 260 3.10 -12.53 -19.02
N ILE A 261 2.55 -12.85 -17.84
CA ILE A 261 1.75 -11.89 -17.07
C ILE A 261 2.58 -10.72 -16.52
N TRP A 262 3.88 -10.91 -16.28
CA TRP A 262 4.76 -9.85 -15.79
C TRP A 262 4.90 -8.75 -16.84
N ARG A 263 5.20 -9.17 -18.09
CA ARG A 263 5.26 -8.28 -19.23
C ARG A 263 3.93 -7.59 -19.50
N LYS A 264 2.83 -8.34 -19.45
CA LYS A 264 1.48 -7.78 -19.63
C LYS A 264 1.20 -6.65 -18.63
N PHE A 265 1.51 -6.84 -17.35
CA PHE A 265 1.28 -5.80 -16.34
C PHE A 265 2.20 -4.59 -16.52
N MET A 266 3.46 -4.81 -16.93
CA MET A 266 4.35 -3.72 -17.33
C MET A 266 3.78 -2.94 -18.51
N GLU A 267 3.36 -3.60 -19.58
CA GLU A 267 2.77 -2.94 -20.77
C GLU A 267 1.46 -2.20 -20.44
N GLU A 268 0.60 -2.75 -19.58
CA GLU A 268 -0.63 -2.11 -19.12
C GLU A 268 -0.38 -0.89 -18.21
N SER A 269 0.73 -0.88 -17.48
CA SER A 269 1.11 0.20 -16.55
C SER A 269 2.21 1.12 -17.08
N LEU A 270 2.57 0.99 -18.37
CA LEU A 270 3.57 1.81 -19.02
C LEU A 270 3.04 3.22 -19.28
N GLU A 271 3.73 4.22 -18.73
CA GLU A 271 3.46 5.62 -19.02
C GLU A 271 4.08 6.00 -20.37
N LYS A 272 3.19 6.24 -21.34
CA LYS A 272 3.53 6.42 -22.76
C LYS A 272 4.01 7.83 -23.09
N SER A 273 3.62 8.81 -22.29
CA SER A 273 4.00 10.20 -22.44
C SER A 273 4.22 10.83 -21.06
N PRO A 274 5.04 11.89 -20.98
CA PRO A 274 5.11 12.73 -19.79
C PRO A 274 3.74 13.28 -19.39
N SER A 275 3.62 13.69 -18.13
CA SER A 275 2.45 14.42 -17.68
C SER A 275 2.38 15.81 -18.33
N ASP A 276 1.20 16.18 -18.80
CA ASP A 276 0.91 17.56 -19.23
C ASP A 276 0.70 18.50 -18.03
N SER A 277 0.44 17.94 -16.85
CA SER A 277 0.29 18.66 -15.59
C SER A 277 1.61 18.70 -14.82
N VAL A 278 1.85 19.83 -14.14
CA VAL A 278 2.87 19.88 -13.09
C VAL A 278 2.42 19.06 -11.87
N PRO A 279 3.35 18.50 -11.07
CA PRO A 279 3.00 17.83 -9.82
C PRO A 279 2.08 18.70 -8.96
N CYS A 280 1.09 18.11 -8.29
CA CYS A 280 0.16 18.88 -7.46
C CYS A 280 0.91 19.71 -6.40
N THR A 281 0.29 20.78 -5.90
CA THR A 281 0.82 21.50 -4.74
C THR A 281 0.37 20.79 -3.48
N LEU A 282 1.30 20.23 -2.69
CA LEU A 282 0.99 19.72 -1.37
C LEU A 282 0.48 20.87 -0.49
N ARG A 283 -0.61 20.63 0.23
CA ARG A 283 -1.06 21.56 1.25
C ARG A 283 0.04 21.71 2.32
N PRO A 284 0.17 22.89 2.94
CA PRO A 284 1.09 23.04 4.05
C PRO A 284 0.78 22.01 5.15
N PRO A 285 1.79 21.57 5.92
CA PRO A 285 1.55 20.70 7.05
C PRO A 285 0.55 21.35 8.01
N TYR A 286 -0.25 20.52 8.69
CA TYR A 286 -1.15 21.02 9.73
C TYR A 286 -0.38 21.84 10.75
N GLU A 287 -0.94 22.98 11.13
CA GLU A 287 -0.38 23.74 12.25
C GLU A 287 -0.43 22.86 13.52
N PRO A 288 0.54 22.98 14.45
CA PRO A 288 0.58 22.13 15.64
C PRO A 288 -0.73 22.10 16.44
N GLN A 289 -1.48 23.21 16.42
CA GLN A 289 -2.79 23.32 17.07
C GLN A 289 -3.89 22.55 16.31
N GLU A 290 -3.91 22.61 14.98
CA GLU A 290 -4.86 21.87 14.14
C GLU A 290 -4.62 20.37 14.26
N LEU A 291 -3.35 19.95 14.19
CA LEU A 291 -2.97 18.55 14.36
C LEU A 291 -3.37 18.05 15.75
N LYS A 292 -3.13 18.86 16.80
CA LYS A 292 -3.55 18.52 18.15
C LYS A 292 -5.07 18.38 18.27
N ALA A 293 -5.83 19.33 17.72
CA ALA A 293 -7.28 19.28 17.73
C ALA A 293 -7.81 18.02 17.02
N PHE A 294 -7.26 17.69 15.85
CA PHE A 294 -7.60 16.46 15.12
C PHE A 294 -7.29 15.19 15.93
N VAL A 295 -6.12 15.12 16.57
CA VAL A 295 -5.73 13.98 17.41
C VAL A 295 -6.65 13.85 18.64
N GLU A 296 -7.02 14.96 19.27
CA GLU A 296 -7.94 14.98 20.41
C GLU A 296 -9.36 14.55 20.01
N GLU A 297 -9.87 15.04 18.87
CA GLU A 297 -11.16 14.63 18.32
C GLU A 297 -11.18 13.12 18.02
N LYS A 298 -10.13 12.62 17.36
CA LYS A 298 -9.96 11.18 17.11
C LYS A 298 -9.97 10.39 18.42
N ALA A 299 -9.22 10.82 19.44
CA ALA A 299 -9.16 10.15 20.73
C ALA A 299 -10.51 10.15 21.44
N LYS A 300 -11.29 11.24 21.34
CA LYS A 300 -12.65 11.32 21.89
C LYS A 300 -13.58 10.32 21.20
N ALA A 301 -13.56 10.26 19.87
CA ALA A 301 -14.36 9.31 19.09
C ALA A 301 -13.99 7.85 19.43
N THR A 302 -12.69 7.53 19.57
CA THR A 302 -12.25 6.19 19.99
C THR A 302 -12.80 5.81 21.36
N LYS A 303 -12.71 6.69 22.35
CA LYS A 303 -13.25 6.43 23.70
C LYS A 303 -14.77 6.23 23.70
N GLU A 304 -15.49 6.96 22.85
CA GLU A 304 -16.94 6.81 22.72
C GLU A 304 -17.30 5.41 22.17
N VAL A 305 -16.58 4.94 21.15
CA VAL A 305 -16.74 3.59 20.61
C VAL A 305 -16.40 2.52 21.65
N GLU A 306 -15.28 2.66 22.37
CA GLU A 306 -14.89 1.74 23.45
C GLU A 306 -15.97 1.68 24.55
N ALA A 307 -16.60 2.80 24.89
CA ALA A 307 -17.69 2.83 25.86
C ALA A 307 -18.93 2.09 25.36
N TRP A 308 -19.29 2.22 24.07
CA TRP A 308 -20.38 1.46 23.47
C TRP A 308 -20.10 -0.05 23.44
N GLU A 309 -18.87 -0.46 23.11
CA GLU A 309 -18.45 -1.86 23.15
C GLU A 309 -18.56 -2.45 24.55
N ASN A 310 -18.01 -1.75 25.56
CA ASN A 310 -18.09 -2.18 26.95
C ASN A 310 -19.56 -2.30 27.42
N GLY A 311 -20.41 -1.33 27.07
CA GLY A 311 -21.83 -1.35 27.38
C GLY A 311 -22.58 -2.50 26.72
N TYR A 312 -22.22 -2.88 25.50
CA TYR A 312 -22.78 -4.05 24.81
C TYR A 312 -22.42 -5.35 25.54
N TRP A 313 -21.14 -5.54 25.88
CA TRP A 313 -20.67 -6.76 26.54
C TRP A 313 -21.21 -6.91 27.96
N ALA A 314 -21.32 -5.81 28.72
CA ALA A 314 -21.94 -5.83 30.05
C ALA A 314 -23.38 -6.35 30.01
N LYS A 315 -24.22 -5.80 29.11
CA LYS A 315 -25.62 -6.23 28.93
C LYS A 315 -25.79 -7.68 28.49
N ARG A 316 -24.79 -8.23 27.80
CA ARG A 316 -24.82 -9.62 27.35
C ARG A 316 -24.43 -10.58 28.48
N ASN A 317 -23.47 -10.19 29.32
CA ASN A 317 -23.04 -10.99 30.46
C ASN A 317 -24.08 -11.02 31.60
N GLU A 318 -24.96 -10.03 31.69
CA GLU A 318 -26.11 -10.02 32.62
C GLU A 318 -27.26 -10.96 32.20
N LYS A 319 -27.27 -11.46 30.96
CA LYS A 319 -28.32 -12.36 30.43
C LYS A 319 -28.00 -13.85 30.56
N HIS A 320 -26.92 -14.20 31.26
CA HIS A 320 -26.50 -15.57 31.58
C HIS A 320 -26.35 -15.75 33.10
#